data_AF-A0A5D9DCY2-F1
#
_entry.id   AF-A0A5D9DCY2-F1
#
_cell.length_a   1.000
_cell.length_b   1.000
_cell.length_c   1.000
_cell.angle_alpha   90.00
_cell.angle_beta   90.00
_cell.angle_gamma   90.00
#
_symmetry.space_group_name_H-M   'P 1'
#
loop_
_entity.id
_entity.type
_entity.pdbx_description
1 polymer ?
#
loop_
_entity_poly.entity_id
_entity_poly.type
_entity_poly.pdbx_seq_one_letter_code
_entity_poly.pdbx_strand_id
1 'polypeptide(L)'
;MGNAAEQLHNAPQPYAAELVELDNAEQQMAELREKYGTVPDYSTKEGYKTGKQAIQALTKMRTGTDKARLAITKPHRDFIEQVNQRAKGLIGEVEQLEAPHREAKREVDEAEQRAKEARIAQLRERLEKEVTSYLDTAEGLDPTGLAGLIDEAEAIDTGGYFDITKEAEDEKARVLATLRERHAAALERERLAAEREEIERERAELERLRAAQAPAETSAPTPGDVATADGTVFCQEDPDDWEGLGSALQDVPAADPFGEMLEDLQTVAGLDPSQAVDVASAIQSGDIRHVSLQQ
;
A
#
# COMPACT_ATOMS: atom_id res chain seq x y z
N MET A 1 41.30 -38.66 1.31
CA MET A 1 39.83 -38.80 1.41
C MET A 1 39.59 -39.85 2.47
N GLY A 2 39.23 -39.44 3.70
CA GLY A 2 38.93 -40.39 4.78
C GLY A 2 37.68 -41.18 4.42
N ASN A 3 37.75 -42.50 4.52
CA ASN A 3 36.59 -43.36 4.35
C ASN A 3 35.58 -43.03 5.46
N ALA A 4 34.30 -42.96 5.13
CA ALA A 4 33.21 -42.75 6.08
C ALA A 4 33.20 -43.77 7.25
N ALA A 5 33.99 -44.85 7.16
CA ALA A 5 34.22 -45.86 8.19
C ALA A 5 35.06 -45.36 9.40
N GLU A 6 35.96 -44.39 9.23
CA GLU A 6 36.82 -43.93 10.35
C GLU A 6 36.06 -43.12 11.40
N GLN A 7 34.88 -42.57 11.06
CA GLN A 7 34.10 -41.72 11.98
C GLN A 7 33.16 -42.51 12.92
N LEU A 8 32.95 -43.81 12.68
CA LEU A 8 32.05 -44.64 13.50
C LEU A 8 32.75 -45.37 14.66
N HIS A 9 34.08 -45.39 14.71
CA HIS A 9 34.84 -46.22 15.65
C HIS A 9 34.92 -45.69 17.11
N ASN A 10 34.52 -44.44 17.39
CA ASN A 10 34.80 -43.78 18.68
C ASN A 10 33.57 -43.36 19.51
N ALA A 11 32.36 -43.86 19.20
CA ALA A 11 31.19 -43.71 20.07
C ALA A 11 30.67 -45.10 20.48
N PRO A 12 30.10 -45.28 21.69
CA PRO A 12 29.36 -46.50 22.01
C PRO A 12 28.18 -46.58 21.05
N GLN A 13 28.31 -47.38 20.00
CA GLN A 13 27.30 -47.48 18.96
C GLN A 13 26.09 -48.23 19.52
N PRO A 14 24.92 -47.58 19.73
CA PRO A 14 23.71 -48.35 19.91
C PRO A 14 23.58 -49.28 18.70
N TYR A 15 23.17 -50.53 18.91
CA TYR A 15 23.06 -51.57 17.87
C TYR A 15 24.38 -52.16 17.36
N ALA A 16 25.52 -52.01 18.07
CA ALA A 16 26.78 -52.67 17.70
C ALA A 16 26.65 -54.19 17.46
N ALA A 17 25.78 -54.87 18.20
CA ALA A 17 25.51 -56.30 18.02
C ALA A 17 24.81 -56.62 16.68
N GLU A 18 24.04 -55.68 16.11
CA GLU A 18 23.34 -55.86 14.83
C GLU A 18 24.29 -55.64 13.63
N LEU A 19 25.41 -54.94 13.82
CA LEU A 19 26.36 -54.59 12.75
C LEU A 19 27.47 -55.63 12.54
N VAL A 20 27.59 -56.65 13.41
CA VAL A 20 28.67 -57.65 13.40
C VAL A 20 28.88 -58.31 12.02
N GLU A 21 27.80 -58.64 11.31
CA GLU A 21 27.89 -59.25 9.97
C GLU A 21 28.44 -58.29 8.91
N LEU A 22 28.19 -56.98 9.05
CA LEU A 22 28.74 -55.96 8.16
C LEU A 22 30.20 -55.63 8.52
N ASP A 23 30.54 -55.60 9.81
CA ASP A 23 31.92 -55.43 10.26
C ASP A 23 32.81 -56.60 9.79
N ASN A 24 32.28 -57.83 9.85
CA ASN A 24 32.94 -59.01 9.29
C ASN A 24 33.14 -58.90 7.76
N ALA A 25 32.16 -58.35 7.04
CA ALA A 25 32.28 -58.10 5.60
C ALA A 25 33.37 -57.05 5.31
N GLU A 26 33.49 -56.01 6.14
CA GLU A 26 34.53 -54.98 6.03
C GLU A 26 35.93 -55.57 6.23
N GLN A 27 36.11 -56.44 7.23
CA GLN A 27 37.38 -57.14 7.46
C GLN A 27 37.77 -58.03 6.25
N GLN A 28 36.79 -58.71 5.64
CA GLN A 28 37.02 -59.56 4.46
C GLN A 28 37.38 -58.77 3.18
N MET A 29 37.09 -57.47 3.13
CA MET A 29 37.42 -56.63 1.97
C MET A 29 38.93 -56.48 1.76
N ALA A 30 39.72 -56.44 2.84
CA ALA A 30 41.19 -56.36 2.74
C ALA A 30 41.76 -57.61 2.05
N GLU A 31 41.30 -58.80 2.45
CA GLU A 31 41.72 -60.06 1.85
C GLU A 31 41.28 -60.20 0.39
N LEU A 32 40.05 -59.79 0.06
CA LEU A 32 39.55 -59.84 -1.32
C LEU A 32 40.30 -58.86 -2.21
N ARG A 33 40.71 -57.70 -1.68
CA ARG A 33 41.53 -56.73 -2.41
C ARG A 33 42.93 -57.26 -2.66
N GLU A 34 43.53 -57.95 -1.71
CA GLU A 34 44.83 -58.60 -1.90
C GLU A 34 44.76 -59.74 -2.92
N LYS A 35 43.74 -60.60 -2.82
CA LYS A 35 43.59 -61.80 -3.67
C LYS A 35 43.11 -61.49 -5.09
N TYR A 36 42.25 -60.49 -5.27
CA TYR A 36 41.56 -60.21 -6.54
C TYR A 36 41.70 -58.74 -6.99
N GLY A 37 42.56 -57.95 -6.36
CA GLY A 37 42.76 -56.54 -6.74
C GLY A 37 43.45 -56.35 -8.08
N THR A 38 44.20 -57.36 -8.55
CA THR A 38 44.85 -57.35 -9.86
C THR A 38 44.00 -58.11 -10.87
N VAL A 39 43.64 -57.45 -11.96
CA VAL A 39 42.85 -58.05 -13.05
C VAL A 39 43.73 -59.01 -13.85
N PRO A 40 43.39 -60.30 -13.96
CA PRO A 40 44.16 -61.26 -14.76
C PRO A 40 43.96 -61.03 -16.27
N ASP A 41 44.90 -61.51 -17.09
CA ASP A 41 44.76 -61.49 -18.55
C ASP A 41 43.76 -62.55 -19.04
N TYR A 42 42.56 -62.10 -19.40
CA TYR A 42 41.46 -62.93 -19.88
C TYR A 42 41.69 -63.58 -21.25
N SER A 43 42.71 -63.16 -22.01
CA SER A 43 43.05 -63.80 -23.29
C SER A 43 43.67 -65.19 -23.11
N THR A 44 44.17 -65.49 -21.90
CA THR A 44 44.74 -66.78 -21.53
C THR A 44 43.69 -67.68 -20.85
N LYS A 45 43.80 -69.00 -21.06
CA LYS A 45 42.89 -69.98 -20.42
C LYS A 45 42.97 -69.93 -18.89
N GLU A 46 44.15 -69.66 -18.34
CA GLU A 46 44.38 -69.54 -16.90
C GLU A 46 43.81 -68.24 -16.34
N GLY A 47 44.05 -67.10 -17.00
CA GLY A 47 43.51 -65.81 -16.57
C GLY A 47 41.98 -65.76 -16.64
N TYR A 48 41.36 -66.40 -17.64
CA TYR A 48 39.90 -66.55 -17.70
C TYR A 48 39.34 -67.35 -16.52
N LYS A 49 40.00 -68.44 -16.12
CA LYS A 49 39.59 -69.27 -14.97
C LYS A 49 39.71 -68.48 -13.66
N THR A 50 40.82 -67.79 -13.46
CA THR A 50 41.08 -66.96 -12.27
C THR A 50 40.10 -65.79 -12.19
N GLY A 51 39.83 -65.12 -13.33
CA GLY A 51 38.86 -64.03 -13.41
C GLY A 51 37.43 -64.47 -13.08
N LYS A 52 37.00 -65.65 -13.56
CA LYS A 52 35.69 -66.21 -13.20
C LYS A 52 35.57 -66.48 -11.70
N GLN A 53 36.61 -67.00 -11.06
CA GLN A 53 36.63 -67.25 -9.61
C GLN A 53 36.58 -65.94 -8.81
N ALA A 54 37.33 -64.93 -9.25
CA ALA A 54 37.30 -63.59 -8.67
C ALA A 54 35.89 -62.98 -8.73
N ILE A 55 35.25 -63.00 -9.91
CA ILE A 55 33.88 -62.49 -10.10
C ILE A 55 32.89 -63.22 -9.20
N GLN A 56 32.98 -64.54 -9.09
CA GLN A 56 32.09 -65.33 -8.24
C GLN A 56 32.25 -64.97 -6.76
N ALA A 57 33.49 -64.86 -6.27
CA ALA A 57 33.79 -64.48 -4.89
C ALA A 57 33.30 -63.07 -4.55
N LEU A 58 33.63 -62.08 -5.41
CA LEU A 58 33.21 -60.69 -5.25
C LEU A 58 31.68 -60.54 -5.32
N THR A 59 31.02 -61.26 -6.22
CA THR A 59 29.55 -61.25 -6.33
C THR A 59 28.91 -61.83 -5.08
N LYS A 60 29.43 -62.94 -4.55
CA LYS A 60 28.93 -63.56 -3.31
C LYS A 60 29.09 -62.64 -2.11
N MET A 61 30.22 -61.94 -2.01
CA MET A 61 30.42 -60.95 -0.94
C MET A 61 29.40 -59.81 -1.07
N ARG A 62 29.27 -59.21 -2.26
CA ARG A 62 28.30 -58.12 -2.51
C ARG A 62 26.88 -58.51 -2.12
N THR A 63 26.41 -59.69 -2.55
CA THR A 63 25.03 -60.13 -2.23
C THR A 63 24.86 -60.51 -0.76
N GLY A 64 25.90 -61.04 -0.11
CA GLY A 64 25.93 -61.31 1.33
C GLY A 64 25.80 -60.02 2.16
N THR A 65 26.60 -59.00 1.85
CA THR A 65 26.52 -57.68 2.52
C THR A 65 25.15 -57.06 2.35
N ASP A 66 24.58 -57.10 1.14
CA ASP A 66 23.24 -56.54 0.89
C ASP A 66 22.16 -57.29 1.67
N LYS A 67 22.25 -58.61 1.76
CA LYS A 67 21.34 -59.43 2.57
C LYS A 67 21.44 -59.07 4.06
N ALA A 68 22.66 -58.90 4.60
CA ALA A 68 22.86 -58.50 5.98
C ALA A 68 22.29 -57.10 6.25
N ARG A 69 22.55 -56.13 5.36
CA ARG A 69 21.95 -54.78 5.42
C ARG A 69 20.43 -54.83 5.46
N LEU A 70 19.80 -55.62 4.58
CA LEU A 70 18.33 -55.73 4.53
C LEU A 70 17.76 -56.43 5.77
N ALA A 71 18.46 -57.44 6.30
CA ALA A 71 18.04 -58.14 7.51
C ALA A 71 18.04 -57.21 8.74
N ILE A 72 19.04 -56.32 8.85
CA ILE A 72 19.12 -55.30 9.91
C ILE A 72 18.04 -54.25 9.70
N THR A 73 17.95 -53.66 8.51
CA THR A 73 17.10 -52.48 8.27
C THR A 73 15.61 -52.78 8.18
N LYS A 74 15.21 -54.00 7.80
CA LYS A 74 13.79 -54.34 7.61
C LYS A 74 12.96 -54.26 8.90
N PRO A 75 13.34 -54.91 10.02
CA PRO A 75 12.59 -54.79 11.27
C PRO A 75 12.43 -53.35 11.75
N HIS A 76 13.45 -52.51 11.59
CA HIS A 76 13.39 -51.09 11.95
C HIS A 76 12.40 -50.33 11.08
N ARG A 77 12.37 -50.57 9.77
CA ARG A 77 11.38 -49.98 8.86
C ARG A 77 9.96 -50.41 9.21
N ASP A 78 9.76 -51.71 9.43
CA ASP A 78 8.46 -52.28 9.79
C ASP A 78 7.97 -51.70 11.14
N PHE A 79 8.87 -51.49 12.09
CA PHE A 79 8.55 -50.84 13.37
C PHE A 79 8.18 -49.37 13.20
N ILE A 80 8.95 -48.60 12.43
CA ILE A 80 8.65 -47.19 12.12
C ILE A 80 7.27 -47.07 11.46
N GLU A 81 6.94 -47.96 10.52
CA GLU A 81 5.63 -47.99 9.87
C GLU A 81 4.50 -48.24 10.88
N GLN A 82 4.67 -49.20 11.79
CA GLN A 82 3.69 -49.48 12.85
C GLN A 82 3.49 -48.29 13.80
N VAL A 83 4.59 -47.65 14.20
CA VAL A 83 4.54 -46.44 15.06
C VAL A 83 3.77 -45.33 14.35
N ASN A 84 4.07 -45.08 13.07
CA ASN A 84 3.40 -44.04 12.29
C ASN A 84 1.91 -44.33 12.10
N GLN A 85 1.53 -45.59 11.81
CA GLN A 85 0.13 -45.98 11.72
C GLN A 85 -0.62 -45.77 13.04
N ARG A 86 -0.02 -46.17 14.16
CA ARG A 86 -0.62 -45.98 15.49
C ARG A 86 -0.76 -44.50 15.83
N ALA A 87 0.28 -43.70 15.58
CA ALA A 87 0.25 -42.27 15.81
C ALA A 87 -0.84 -41.59 14.98
N LYS A 88 -0.98 -41.96 13.70
CA LYS A 88 -2.04 -41.46 12.83
C LYS A 88 -3.44 -41.77 13.37
N GLY A 89 -3.66 -42.98 13.89
CA GLY A 89 -4.93 -43.35 14.52
C GLY A 89 -5.24 -42.49 15.73
N LEU A 90 -4.27 -42.34 16.65
CA LEU A 90 -4.42 -41.51 17.85
C LEU A 90 -4.68 -40.03 17.52
N ILE A 91 -3.97 -39.48 16.52
CA ILE A 91 -4.19 -38.11 16.05
C ILE A 91 -5.62 -37.97 15.53
N GLY A 92 -6.10 -38.92 14.70
CA GLY A 92 -7.46 -38.90 14.20
C GLY A 92 -8.53 -38.98 15.30
N GLU A 93 -8.31 -39.77 16.35
CA GLU A 93 -9.20 -39.82 17.52
C GLU A 93 -9.21 -38.48 18.30
N VAL A 94 -8.04 -37.87 18.48
CA VAL A 94 -7.93 -36.55 19.12
C VAL A 94 -8.63 -35.48 18.30
N GLU A 95 -8.46 -35.50 16.97
CA GLU A 95 -9.15 -34.56 16.06
C GLU A 95 -10.68 -34.72 16.12
N GLN A 96 -11.18 -35.96 16.24
CA GLN A 96 -12.62 -36.20 16.42
C GLN A 96 -13.15 -35.64 17.75
N LEU A 97 -12.35 -35.65 18.80
CA LEU A 97 -12.70 -35.03 20.09
C LEU A 97 -12.59 -33.50 20.04
N GLU A 98 -11.61 -32.97 19.31
CA GLU A 98 -11.39 -31.52 19.18
C GLU A 98 -12.45 -30.84 18.30
N ALA A 99 -12.84 -31.49 17.20
CA ALA A 99 -13.78 -30.95 16.22
C ALA A 99 -15.06 -30.32 16.83
N PRO A 100 -15.82 -31.00 17.71
CA PRO A 100 -17.01 -30.39 18.31
C PRO A 100 -16.70 -29.20 19.22
N HIS A 101 -15.56 -29.19 19.91
CA HIS A 101 -15.15 -28.03 20.72
C HIS A 101 -14.80 -26.83 19.85
N ARG A 102 -14.11 -27.07 18.73
CA ARG A 102 -13.76 -26.02 17.76
C ARG A 102 -15.02 -25.42 17.13
N GLU A 103 -15.99 -26.27 16.77
CA GLU A 103 -17.27 -25.83 16.22
C GLU A 103 -18.06 -25.00 17.24
N ALA A 104 -18.23 -25.52 18.47
CA ALA A 104 -18.96 -24.81 19.52
C ALA A 104 -18.31 -23.45 19.87
N LYS A 105 -16.97 -23.39 19.87
CA LYS A 105 -16.24 -22.12 20.03
C LYS A 105 -16.53 -21.16 18.87
N ARG A 106 -16.46 -21.64 17.62
CA ARG A 106 -16.71 -20.83 16.44
C ARG A 106 -18.08 -20.17 16.47
N GLU A 107 -19.13 -20.93 16.82
CA GLU A 107 -20.49 -20.38 16.91
C GLU A 107 -20.60 -19.23 17.93
N VAL A 108 -19.94 -19.36 19.08
CA VAL A 108 -19.91 -18.32 20.12
C VAL A 108 -19.12 -17.11 19.65
N ASP A 109 -17.92 -17.31 19.10
CA ASP A 109 -17.06 -16.23 18.61
C ASP A 109 -17.76 -15.45 17.48
N GLU A 110 -18.43 -16.14 16.53
CA GLU A 110 -19.19 -15.52 15.45
C GLU A 110 -20.43 -14.78 15.96
N ALA A 111 -21.10 -15.28 16.99
CA ALA A 111 -22.24 -14.59 17.60
C ALA A 111 -21.80 -13.32 18.35
N GLU A 112 -20.69 -13.38 19.09
CA GLU A 112 -20.11 -12.22 19.78
C GLU A 112 -19.61 -11.18 18.77
N GLN A 113 -18.95 -11.62 17.70
CA GLN A 113 -18.50 -10.74 16.63
C GLN A 113 -19.68 -10.06 15.94
N ARG A 114 -20.74 -10.79 15.58
CA ARG A 114 -21.97 -10.19 15.01
C ARG A 114 -22.63 -9.20 15.96
N ALA A 115 -22.67 -9.49 17.26
CA ALA A 115 -23.22 -8.58 18.26
C ALA A 115 -22.39 -7.29 18.37
N LYS A 116 -21.05 -7.40 18.34
CA LYS A 116 -20.14 -6.26 18.34
C LYS A 116 -20.28 -5.43 17.07
N GLU A 117 -20.32 -6.05 15.90
CA GLU A 117 -20.52 -5.37 14.62
C GLU A 117 -21.88 -4.65 14.56
N ALA A 118 -22.95 -5.29 15.03
CA ALA A 118 -24.26 -4.68 15.13
C ALA A 118 -24.26 -3.46 16.08
N ARG A 119 -23.58 -3.57 17.24
CA ARG A 119 -23.43 -2.44 18.18
C ARG A 119 -22.66 -1.28 17.55
N ILE A 120 -21.55 -1.56 16.86
CA ILE A 120 -20.76 -0.54 16.16
C ILE A 120 -21.61 0.12 15.06
N ALA A 121 -22.37 -0.64 14.29
CA ALA A 121 -23.27 -0.10 13.27
C ALA A 121 -24.33 0.84 13.86
N GLN A 122 -24.95 0.46 14.98
CA GLN A 122 -25.90 1.33 15.69
C GLN A 122 -25.23 2.61 16.19
N LEU A 123 -24.00 2.52 16.72
CA LEU A 123 -23.25 3.69 17.16
C LEU A 123 -22.89 4.61 15.99
N ARG A 124 -22.56 4.06 14.82
CA ARG A 124 -22.29 4.84 13.60
C ARG A 124 -23.54 5.50 13.05
N GLU A 125 -24.67 4.80 13.02
CA GLU A 125 -25.95 5.38 12.62
C GLU A 125 -26.35 6.54 13.57
N ARG A 126 -26.08 6.38 14.87
CA ARG A 126 -26.26 7.47 15.83
C ARG A 126 -25.30 8.63 15.57
N LEU A 127 -24.03 8.33 15.27
CA LEU A 127 -23.02 9.36 14.94
C LEU A 127 -23.44 10.18 13.72
N GLU A 128 -23.93 9.52 12.68
CA GLU A 128 -24.42 10.18 11.47
C GLU A 128 -25.61 11.11 11.78
N LYS A 129 -26.56 10.63 12.58
CA LYS A 129 -27.76 11.40 12.98
C LYS A 129 -27.45 12.55 13.92
N GLU A 130 -26.56 12.37 14.87
CA GLU A 130 -26.29 13.35 15.93
C GLU A 130 -25.15 14.30 15.60
N VAL A 131 -24.20 13.93 14.74
CA VAL A 131 -23.02 14.75 14.43
C VAL A 131 -23.00 15.15 12.96
N THR A 132 -23.10 14.20 12.03
CA THR A 132 -22.98 14.50 10.60
C THR A 132 -24.15 15.34 10.07
N SER A 133 -25.37 15.15 10.60
CA SER A 133 -26.60 15.87 10.21
C SER A 133 -26.53 17.40 10.39
N TYR A 134 -25.61 17.91 11.21
CA TYR A 134 -25.35 19.34 11.33
C TYR A 134 -24.89 19.96 9.99
N LEU A 135 -24.22 19.19 9.13
CA LEU A 135 -23.83 19.65 7.81
C LEU A 135 -25.01 19.86 6.87
N ASP A 136 -26.06 19.05 7.00
CA ASP A 136 -27.31 19.20 6.24
C ASP A 136 -28.10 20.40 6.77
N THR A 137 -28.16 20.56 8.09
CA THR A 137 -28.85 21.69 8.74
C THR A 137 -28.19 23.03 8.44
N ALA A 138 -26.87 23.05 8.21
CA ALA A 138 -26.12 24.26 7.86
C ALA A 138 -26.46 24.83 6.47
N GLU A 139 -27.12 24.08 5.61
CA GLU A 139 -27.45 24.57 4.27
C GLU A 139 -28.49 25.71 4.33
N GLY A 140 -28.13 26.86 3.75
CA GLY A 140 -29.02 28.03 3.66
C GLY A 140 -29.13 28.88 4.92
N LEU A 141 -28.36 28.58 5.98
CA LEU A 141 -28.28 29.44 7.17
C LEU A 141 -27.45 30.70 6.92
N ASP A 142 -27.80 31.77 7.62
CA ASP A 142 -27.05 33.02 7.67
C ASP A 142 -25.85 32.90 8.65
N PRO A 143 -24.92 33.88 8.68
CA PRO A 143 -23.76 33.81 9.55
C PRO A 143 -24.10 33.61 11.03
N THR A 144 -25.17 34.26 11.51
CA THR A 144 -25.62 34.13 12.90
C THR A 144 -26.13 32.72 13.20
N GLY A 145 -26.92 32.12 12.30
CA GLY A 145 -27.39 30.75 12.42
C GLY A 145 -26.25 29.73 12.36
N LEU A 146 -25.26 29.95 11.50
CA LEU A 146 -24.07 29.10 11.42
C LEU A 146 -23.22 29.16 12.69
N ALA A 147 -23.08 30.33 13.32
CA ALA A 147 -22.36 30.47 14.59
C ALA A 147 -23.05 29.68 15.72
N GLY A 148 -24.38 29.79 15.85
CA GLY A 148 -25.14 29.01 16.83
C GLY A 148 -25.03 27.51 16.60
N LEU A 149 -25.03 27.09 15.33
CA LEU A 149 -24.88 25.68 14.96
C LEU A 149 -23.48 25.13 15.30
N ILE A 150 -22.44 25.95 15.19
CA ILE A 150 -21.07 25.59 15.63
C ILE A 150 -21.04 25.36 17.14
N ASP A 151 -21.65 26.25 17.93
CA ASP A 151 -21.71 26.12 19.40
C ASP A 151 -22.45 24.84 19.83
N GLU A 152 -23.57 24.53 19.16
CA GLU A 152 -24.32 23.29 19.39
C GLU A 152 -23.50 22.04 19.03
N ALA A 153 -22.80 22.06 17.90
CA ALA A 153 -21.93 20.96 17.49
C ALA A 153 -20.72 20.80 18.43
N GLU A 154 -20.18 21.89 18.99
CA GLU A 154 -19.10 21.84 19.99
C GLU A 154 -19.55 21.22 21.31
N ALA A 155 -20.81 21.40 21.70
CA ALA A 155 -21.37 20.87 22.94
C ALA A 155 -21.62 19.34 22.92
N ILE A 156 -21.54 18.69 21.76
CA ILE A 156 -21.77 17.24 21.64
C ILE A 156 -20.72 16.46 22.45
N ASP A 157 -21.18 15.59 23.35
CA ASP A 157 -20.32 14.67 24.09
C ASP A 157 -20.02 13.40 23.28
N THR A 158 -18.76 13.20 22.90
CA THR A 158 -18.29 12.01 22.18
C THR A 158 -18.01 10.83 23.10
N GLY A 159 -17.95 11.02 24.43
CA GLY A 159 -17.67 9.96 25.40
C GLY A 159 -18.72 8.83 25.41
N GLY A 160 -19.95 9.12 24.97
CA GLY A 160 -21.03 8.15 24.86
C GLY A 160 -20.91 7.15 23.71
N TYR A 161 -19.88 7.25 22.85
CA TYR A 161 -19.70 6.42 21.65
C TYR A 161 -18.84 5.16 21.86
N PHE A 162 -18.33 4.94 23.07
CA PHE A 162 -17.66 3.70 23.51
C PHE A 162 -16.67 3.13 22.48
N ASP A 163 -17.08 2.07 21.76
CA ASP A 163 -16.28 1.30 20.80
C ASP A 163 -15.79 2.15 19.61
N ILE A 164 -16.45 3.28 19.32
CA ILE A 164 -16.11 4.19 18.22
C ILE A 164 -15.79 5.62 18.69
N THR A 165 -15.41 5.81 19.96
CA THR A 165 -15.16 7.16 20.53
C THR A 165 -14.21 8.00 19.68
N LYS A 166 -13.10 7.40 19.23
CA LYS A 166 -12.13 8.10 18.37
C LYS A 166 -12.73 8.50 17.00
N GLU A 167 -13.49 7.60 16.38
CA GLU A 167 -14.20 7.88 15.12
C GLU A 167 -15.20 9.03 15.31
N ALA A 168 -15.90 9.06 16.45
CA ALA A 168 -16.81 10.15 16.80
C ALA A 168 -16.11 11.49 17.05
N GLU A 169 -14.94 11.48 17.70
CA GLU A 169 -14.10 12.67 17.88
C GLU A 169 -13.58 13.21 16.55
N ASP A 170 -13.07 12.33 15.69
CA ASP A 170 -12.56 12.69 14.36
C ASP A 170 -13.70 13.26 13.49
N GLU A 171 -14.88 12.64 13.51
CA GLU A 171 -16.05 13.10 12.76
C GLU A 171 -16.58 14.43 13.29
N LYS A 172 -16.65 14.62 14.61
CA LYS A 172 -16.99 15.92 15.22
C LYS A 172 -16.01 17.01 14.79
N ALA A 173 -14.71 16.73 14.82
CA ALA A 173 -13.69 17.68 14.38
C ALA A 173 -13.85 18.04 12.90
N ARG A 174 -14.15 17.06 12.05
CA ARG A 174 -14.43 17.26 10.61
C ARG A 174 -15.65 18.16 10.42
N VAL A 175 -16.77 17.85 11.08
CA VAL A 175 -18.01 18.64 10.97
C VAL A 175 -17.76 20.09 11.42
N LEU A 176 -17.11 20.30 12.56
CA LEU A 176 -16.78 21.63 13.06
C LEU A 176 -15.89 22.42 12.09
N ALA A 177 -14.88 21.78 11.51
CA ALA A 177 -14.03 22.42 10.51
C ALA A 177 -14.85 22.91 9.30
N THR A 178 -15.72 22.05 8.76
CA THR A 178 -16.59 22.40 7.62
C THR A 178 -17.60 23.50 7.98
N LEU A 179 -18.20 23.46 9.18
CA LEU A 179 -19.12 24.51 9.62
C LEU A 179 -18.42 25.86 9.75
N ARG A 180 -17.22 25.89 10.33
CA ARG A 180 -16.40 27.12 10.45
C ARG A 180 -16.00 27.67 9.08
N GLU A 181 -15.65 26.81 8.13
CA GLU A 181 -15.38 27.20 6.75
C GLU A 181 -16.62 27.83 6.09
N ARG A 182 -17.79 27.20 6.23
CA ARG A 182 -19.06 27.75 5.71
C ARG A 182 -19.41 29.09 6.36
N HIS A 183 -19.21 29.23 7.66
CA HIS A 183 -19.42 30.47 8.40
C HIS A 183 -18.51 31.60 7.88
N ALA A 184 -17.21 31.33 7.71
CA ALA A 184 -16.27 32.29 7.14
C ALA A 184 -16.66 32.70 5.70
N ALA A 185 -17.06 31.74 4.87
CA ALA A 185 -17.55 32.02 3.51
C ALA A 185 -18.84 32.85 3.51
N ALA A 186 -19.75 32.63 4.45
CA ALA A 186 -20.99 33.40 4.59
C ALA A 186 -20.71 34.86 4.98
N LEU A 187 -19.80 35.09 5.94
CA LEU A 187 -19.36 36.43 6.32
C LEU A 187 -18.72 37.19 5.16
N GLU A 188 -17.87 36.52 4.39
CA GLU A 188 -17.24 37.13 3.22
C GLU A 188 -18.26 37.50 2.13
N ARG A 189 -19.28 36.66 1.91
CA ARG A 189 -20.39 36.99 1.00
C ARG A 189 -21.19 38.21 1.48
N GLU A 190 -21.45 38.31 2.78
CA GLU A 190 -22.13 39.46 3.35
C GLU A 190 -21.32 40.75 3.20
N ARG A 191 -20.00 40.70 3.48
CA ARG A 191 -19.10 41.85 3.29
C ARG A 191 -19.08 42.31 1.84
N LEU A 192 -18.90 41.40 0.89
CA LEU A 192 -18.88 41.73 -0.54
C LEU A 192 -20.24 42.24 -1.04
N ALA A 193 -21.36 41.77 -0.48
CA ALA A 193 -22.68 42.29 -0.82
C ALA A 193 -22.84 43.74 -0.32
N ALA A 194 -22.43 44.04 0.91
CA ALA A 194 -22.46 45.39 1.47
C ALA A 194 -21.57 46.36 0.67
N GLU A 195 -20.34 45.96 0.33
CA GLU A 195 -19.43 46.76 -0.51
C GLU A 195 -20.04 47.06 -1.89
N ARG A 196 -20.71 46.09 -2.52
CA ARG A 196 -21.40 46.29 -3.80
C ARG A 196 -22.55 47.28 -3.69
N GLU A 197 -23.35 47.19 -2.62
CA GLU A 197 -24.43 48.14 -2.38
C GLU A 197 -23.89 49.57 -2.16
N GLU A 198 -22.77 49.73 -1.45
CA GLU A 198 -22.12 51.03 -1.26
C GLU A 198 -21.62 51.60 -2.59
N ILE A 199 -20.92 50.80 -3.40
CA ILE A 199 -20.45 51.22 -4.73
C ILE A 199 -21.63 51.58 -5.65
N GLU A 200 -22.73 50.85 -5.59
CA GLU A 200 -23.94 51.16 -6.37
C GLU A 200 -24.58 52.48 -5.92
N ARG A 201 -24.63 52.76 -4.60
CA ARG A 201 -25.10 54.06 -4.07
C ARG A 201 -24.20 55.21 -4.50
N GLU A 202 -22.89 55.05 -4.38
CA GLU A 202 -21.92 56.06 -4.82
C GLU A 202 -22.03 56.33 -6.33
N ARG A 203 -22.20 55.28 -7.16
CA ARG A 203 -22.42 55.42 -8.60
C ARG A 203 -23.72 56.16 -8.91
N ALA A 204 -24.81 55.83 -8.21
CA ALA A 204 -26.09 56.52 -8.39
C ALA A 204 -26.03 58.00 -7.96
N GLU A 205 -25.26 58.31 -6.90
CA GLU A 205 -25.03 59.70 -6.47
C GLU A 205 -24.15 60.48 -7.45
N LEU A 206 -23.06 59.89 -7.93
CA LEU A 206 -22.21 60.48 -8.98
C LEU A 206 -23.00 60.71 -10.27
N GLU A 207 -23.86 59.78 -10.66
CA GLU A 207 -24.72 59.92 -11.83
C GLU A 207 -25.74 61.06 -11.65
N ARG A 208 -26.34 61.21 -10.46
CA ARG A 208 -27.23 62.35 -10.14
C ARG A 208 -26.50 63.68 -10.20
N LEU A 209 -25.28 63.77 -9.66
CA LEU A 209 -24.46 64.99 -9.72
C LEU A 209 -24.05 65.33 -11.15
N ARG A 210 -23.70 64.32 -11.97
CA ARG A 210 -23.36 64.50 -13.38
C ARG A 210 -24.56 64.96 -14.21
N ALA A 211 -25.74 64.39 -13.96
CA ALA A 211 -26.99 64.81 -14.60
C ALA A 211 -27.40 66.24 -14.19
N ALA A 212 -27.15 66.64 -12.94
CA ALA A 212 -27.39 68.01 -12.46
C ALA A 212 -26.41 69.04 -13.02
N GLN A 213 -25.18 68.63 -13.38
CA GLN A 213 -24.19 69.48 -14.06
C GLN A 213 -24.37 69.53 -15.59
N ALA A 214 -25.24 68.70 -16.16
CA ALA A 214 -25.49 68.61 -17.60
C ALA A 214 -26.49 69.62 -18.22
N PRO A 215 -26.90 70.75 -17.59
CA PRO A 215 -27.51 71.85 -18.33
C PRO A 215 -26.63 73.11 -18.29
N ALA A 216 -25.59 73.18 -19.14
CA ALA A 216 -24.92 74.44 -19.48
C ALA A 216 -24.12 74.45 -20.81
N GLU A 217 -24.11 73.39 -21.61
CA GLU A 217 -23.45 73.40 -22.94
C GLU A 217 -24.36 72.82 -24.03
N THR A 218 -25.44 73.55 -24.32
CA THR A 218 -26.09 73.51 -25.65
C THR A 218 -26.34 74.93 -26.13
N SER A 219 -25.27 75.64 -26.49
CA SER A 219 -25.33 76.77 -27.42
C SER A 219 -24.14 76.71 -28.38
N ALA A 220 -24.36 76.12 -29.56
CA ALA A 220 -23.50 76.37 -30.73
C ALA A 220 -23.78 77.78 -31.28
N PRO A 221 -22.80 78.43 -31.95
CA PRO A 221 -22.79 78.30 -33.42
C PRO A 221 -21.39 78.21 -34.08
N THR A 222 -21.43 77.65 -35.29
CA THR A 222 -20.41 77.48 -36.36
C THR A 222 -19.98 78.81 -37.05
N PRO A 223 -19.26 78.81 -38.20
CA PRO A 223 -17.83 78.54 -38.47
C PRO A 223 -17.14 79.74 -39.20
N GLY A 224 -15.80 79.79 -39.31
CA GLY A 224 -15.13 80.78 -40.18
C GLY A 224 -13.60 80.71 -40.20
N ASP A 225 -13.04 80.64 -41.41
CA ASP A 225 -11.64 80.77 -41.87
C ASP A 225 -10.82 81.88 -41.13
N VAL A 226 -9.47 81.88 -41.05
CA VAL A 226 -8.49 81.84 -42.16
C VAL A 226 -7.08 81.45 -41.68
N ALA A 227 -6.29 80.92 -42.62
CA ALA A 227 -4.84 80.61 -42.68
C ALA A 227 -3.86 81.66 -42.08
N THR A 228 -2.58 81.42 -41.80
CA THR A 228 -1.47 80.81 -42.59
C THR A 228 -0.19 80.64 -41.74
N ALA A 229 0.66 79.67 -42.15
CA ALA A 229 2.13 79.58 -42.06
C ALA A 229 2.78 79.58 -40.65
N ASP A 230 3.71 78.68 -40.31
CA ASP A 230 4.89 78.27 -41.06
C ASP A 230 5.46 76.95 -40.50
N GLY A 231 6.22 76.21 -41.33
CA GLY A 231 7.13 75.06 -41.08
C GLY A 231 7.03 74.23 -39.77
N THR A 232 7.18 72.90 -39.78
CA THR A 232 8.33 72.15 -40.31
C THR A 232 8.11 70.64 -40.09
N VAL A 233 8.34 69.83 -41.13
CA VAL A 233 8.97 68.49 -41.19
C VAL A 233 8.53 67.32 -40.27
N PHE A 234 8.08 66.30 -40.98
CA PHE A 234 8.02 64.84 -40.77
C PHE A 234 9.19 64.19 -39.98
N CYS A 235 8.87 63.24 -39.07
CA CYS A 235 9.54 61.96 -38.73
C CYS A 235 8.64 61.28 -37.68
N GLN A 236 7.87 60.23 -37.98
CA GLN A 236 8.19 58.80 -37.91
C GLN A 236 9.09 58.34 -36.75
N GLU A 237 8.54 57.36 -36.01
CA GLU A 237 9.17 56.39 -35.08
C GLU A 237 9.63 56.88 -33.71
N ASP A 238 8.94 56.43 -32.66
CA ASP A 238 9.56 55.63 -31.60
C ASP A 238 8.51 54.73 -30.91
N PRO A 239 8.71 53.39 -30.91
CA PRO A 239 7.90 52.42 -30.20
C PRO A 239 8.60 51.98 -28.91
N ASP A 240 8.88 52.88 -27.98
CA ASP A 240 9.45 52.52 -26.68
C ASP A 240 9.04 53.54 -25.63
N ASP A 241 7.89 53.31 -24.99
CA ASP A 241 7.56 53.96 -23.70
C ASP A 241 6.71 53.02 -22.83
N TRP A 242 7.18 51.77 -22.69
CA TRP A 242 6.72 50.80 -21.70
C TRP A 242 7.68 50.65 -20.51
N GLU A 243 8.58 51.62 -20.28
CA GLU A 243 9.40 51.67 -19.05
C GLU A 243 8.61 52.34 -17.91
N GLY A 244 7.53 51.68 -17.49
CA GLY A 244 6.69 52.15 -16.37
C GLY A 244 5.88 51.06 -15.66
N LEU A 245 6.01 49.79 -16.05
CA LEU A 245 5.33 48.64 -15.44
C LEU A 245 6.33 47.57 -14.96
N GLY A 246 7.47 48.02 -14.46
CA GLY A 246 8.55 47.17 -13.92
C GLY A 246 8.49 46.87 -12.43
N SER A 247 7.38 47.10 -11.71
CA SER A 247 7.32 46.82 -10.25
C SER A 247 5.91 46.67 -9.66
N ALA A 248 5.12 45.73 -10.18
CA ALA A 248 3.88 45.29 -9.49
C ALA A 248 3.44 43.85 -9.83
N LEU A 249 4.37 42.96 -10.19
CA LEU A 249 4.07 41.55 -10.49
C LEU A 249 5.20 40.62 -10.03
N GLN A 250 5.74 40.92 -8.85
CA GLN A 250 6.82 40.17 -8.23
C GLN A 250 6.41 39.83 -6.80
N ASP A 251 5.47 38.89 -6.69
CA ASP A 251 5.29 37.97 -5.56
C ASP A 251 4.05 37.08 -5.78
N VAL A 252 4.10 36.27 -6.85
CA VAL A 252 3.32 35.03 -6.90
C VAL A 252 4.31 33.93 -7.26
N PRO A 253 4.64 32.98 -6.36
CA PRO A 253 5.37 31.81 -6.77
C PRO A 253 4.49 31.05 -7.77
N ALA A 254 4.99 30.88 -9.00
CA ALA A 254 4.43 29.91 -9.91
C ALA A 254 4.75 28.51 -9.37
N ALA A 255 3.94 28.03 -8.44
CA ALA A 255 3.85 26.60 -8.18
C ALA A 255 3.30 26.00 -9.46
N ASP A 256 4.17 25.37 -10.26
CA ASP A 256 3.75 24.50 -11.35
C ASP A 256 3.19 23.23 -10.69
N PRO A 257 1.85 23.09 -10.57
CA PRO A 257 1.27 21.98 -9.82
C PRO A 257 1.58 20.63 -10.49
N PHE A 258 1.97 20.66 -11.77
CA PHE A 258 2.39 19.47 -12.50
C PHE A 258 3.84 19.09 -12.20
N GLY A 259 4.70 20.06 -11.85
CA GLY A 259 6.09 19.82 -11.47
C GLY A 259 6.19 18.99 -10.18
N GLU A 260 5.49 19.42 -9.13
CA GLU A 260 5.48 18.70 -7.84
C GLU A 260 4.82 17.32 -7.96
N MET A 261 3.72 17.21 -8.71
CA MET A 261 3.06 15.91 -8.95
C MET A 261 3.94 14.93 -9.74
N LEU A 262 4.68 15.42 -10.75
CA LEU A 262 5.62 14.59 -11.50
C LEU A 262 6.80 14.15 -10.64
N GLU A 263 7.29 15.04 -9.77
CA GLU A 263 8.36 14.72 -8.83
C GLU A 263 7.91 13.67 -7.82
N ASP A 264 6.71 13.77 -7.26
CA ASP A 264 6.14 12.78 -6.35
C ASP A 264 5.92 11.41 -7.05
N LEU A 265 5.42 11.40 -8.29
CA LEU A 265 5.24 10.15 -9.05
C LEU A 265 6.57 9.47 -9.38
N GLN A 266 7.64 10.23 -9.60
CA GLN A 266 8.97 9.67 -9.88
C GLN A 266 9.69 9.24 -8.59
N THR A 267 9.62 10.04 -7.54
CA THR A 267 10.37 9.83 -6.29
C THR A 267 9.68 8.91 -5.30
N VAL A 268 8.35 8.99 -5.17
CA VAL A 268 7.56 8.21 -4.21
C VAL A 268 7.04 6.92 -4.85
N ALA A 269 6.56 6.99 -6.10
CA ALA A 269 6.03 5.81 -6.81
C ALA A 269 7.08 5.06 -7.65
N GLY A 270 8.29 5.62 -7.81
CA GLY A 270 9.38 4.99 -8.57
C GLY A 270 9.11 4.85 -10.07
N LEU A 271 8.18 5.63 -10.61
CA LEU A 271 7.82 5.59 -12.03
C LEU A 271 8.89 6.26 -12.89
N ASP A 272 9.12 5.74 -14.09
CA ASP A 272 10.00 6.42 -15.03
C ASP A 272 9.33 7.71 -15.55
N PRO A 273 10.12 8.71 -16.02
CA PRO A 273 9.59 10.02 -16.40
C PRO A 273 8.48 9.97 -17.46
N SER A 274 8.52 9.01 -18.39
CA SER A 274 7.48 8.85 -19.41
C SER A 274 6.17 8.30 -18.82
N GLN A 275 6.26 7.32 -17.92
CA GLN A 275 5.12 6.78 -17.19
C GLN A 275 4.48 7.81 -16.25
N ALA A 276 5.27 8.64 -15.59
CA ALA A 276 4.77 9.69 -14.71
C ALA A 276 3.94 10.73 -15.48
N VAL A 277 4.36 11.09 -16.71
CA VAL A 277 3.63 12.01 -17.60
C VAL A 277 2.33 11.39 -18.12
N ASP A 278 2.34 10.10 -18.44
CA ASP A 278 1.14 9.39 -18.90
C ASP A 278 0.08 9.29 -17.78
N VAL A 279 0.51 9.01 -16.54
CA VAL A 279 -0.38 8.98 -15.37
C VAL A 279 -0.92 10.38 -15.05
N ALA A 280 -0.06 11.40 -15.09
CA ALA A 280 -0.47 12.80 -14.91
C ALA A 280 -1.54 13.23 -15.94
N SER A 281 -1.33 12.84 -17.21
CA SER A 281 -2.25 13.13 -18.30
C SER A 281 -3.58 12.38 -18.15
N ALA A 282 -3.56 11.14 -17.66
CA ALA A 282 -4.76 10.33 -17.41
C ALA A 282 -5.58 10.82 -16.21
N ILE A 283 -4.93 11.43 -15.21
CA ILE A 283 -5.62 12.10 -14.10
C ILE A 283 -6.28 13.39 -14.61
N GLN A 284 -5.59 14.15 -15.45
CA GLN A 284 -6.12 15.40 -16.02
C GLN A 284 -7.28 15.17 -17.00
N SER A 285 -7.23 14.09 -17.80
CA SER A 285 -8.34 13.68 -18.67
C SER A 285 -9.55 13.12 -17.90
N GLY A 286 -9.38 12.85 -16.60
CA GLY A 286 -10.42 12.29 -15.74
C GLY A 286 -10.62 10.78 -15.91
N ASP A 287 -9.72 10.10 -16.63
CA ASP A 287 -9.75 8.65 -16.84
C ASP A 287 -9.39 7.87 -15.57
N ILE A 288 -8.60 8.48 -14.68
CA ILE A 288 -8.23 7.90 -13.38
C ILE A 288 -8.55 8.90 -12.28
N ARG A 289 -9.46 8.53 -11.37
CA ARG A 289 -9.89 9.38 -10.25
C ARG A 289 -9.13 9.11 -8.94
N HIS A 290 -8.48 7.96 -8.80
CA HIS A 290 -7.70 7.58 -7.63
C HIS A 290 -6.50 6.71 -8.01
N VAL A 291 -5.32 7.04 -7.48
CA VAL A 291 -4.11 6.23 -7.55
C VAL A 291 -3.75 5.82 -6.12
N SER A 292 -3.81 4.52 -5.81
CA SER A 292 -3.38 3.99 -4.52
C SER A 292 -1.91 3.62 -4.59
N LEU A 293 -1.04 4.43 -4.01
CA LEU A 293 0.38 4.13 -3.85
C LEU A 293 0.55 3.29 -2.56
N GLN A 294 0.89 2.01 -2.70
CA GLN A 294 1.27 1.19 -1.55
C GLN A 294 2.71 1.55 -1.15
N GLN A 295 2.86 2.02 0.10
CA GLN A 295 4.15 2.29 0.74
C GLN A 295 4.91 1.00 1.06
#